data_AF-A0A933ZUT7-F1
#
_entry.id   AF-A0A933ZUT7-F1
#
_cell.length_a   1.000
_cell.length_b   1.000
_cell.length_c   1.000
_cell.angle_alpha   90.00
_cell.angle_beta   90.00
_cell.angle_gamma   90.00
#
_symmetry.space_group_name_H-M   'P 1'
#
loop_
_entity.id
_entity.type
_entity.pdbx_description
1 polymer ?
#
loop_
_entity_poly.entity_id
_entity_poly.type
_entity_poly.pdbx_seq_one_letter_code
_entity_poly.pdbx_strand_id
1 'polypeptide(L)'
;FAARLCEARTRRGEASFEGLFVKNLENVQGDERDHIVISTTYGPDPKGKFRRQFGPLGRAGGGRRLNVLVTRARQEVHLVTSIPREVYAALAPLEPGQVPSGAWLLFSYLQWAEQLERDYAEEGERLAQAEAVRKVVVRERETKAGSALARALARQIAQKKGVGADVHWGNEGFCVDVALHHPSRAEDVTVGILCDGTRFAKAPDRVEWDLFRSAVLEGQGWKLVRLWTPQFFRDPEAALRRVEEEVAAVVAKEAAPPQPPVAALAAAKGEGRVLH
;
A
#
# COMPACT_ATOMS: atom_id res chain seq x y z
N PHE A 1 -19.61 -0.47 13.86
CA PHE A 1 -19.35 -1.81 13.28
C PHE A 1 -20.58 -2.35 12.53
N ALA A 2 -21.72 -2.54 13.20
CA ALA A 2 -22.94 -3.11 12.58
C ALA A 2 -23.38 -2.43 11.27
N ALA A 3 -23.38 -1.09 11.20
CA ALA A 3 -23.72 -0.35 9.99
C ALA A 3 -22.79 -0.67 8.80
N ARG A 4 -21.46 -0.66 9.03
CA ARG A 4 -20.45 -1.03 8.03
C ARG A 4 -20.59 -2.49 7.57
N LEU A 5 -20.96 -3.40 8.48
CA LEU A 5 -21.19 -4.81 8.15
C LEU A 5 -22.44 -5.00 7.29
N CYS A 6 -23.53 -4.28 7.59
CA CYS A 6 -24.74 -4.29 6.77
C CYS A 6 -24.45 -3.79 5.35
N GLU A 7 -23.76 -2.66 5.23
CA GLU A 7 -23.34 -2.09 3.95
C GLU A 7 -22.44 -3.05 3.15
N ALA A 8 -21.43 -3.63 3.81
CA ALA A 8 -20.53 -4.61 3.18
C ALA A 8 -21.26 -5.87 2.72
N ARG A 9 -22.30 -6.33 3.43
CA ARG A 9 -23.10 -7.51 3.02
C ARG A 9 -23.97 -7.25 1.79
N THR A 10 -24.41 -6.01 1.57
CA THR A 10 -25.34 -5.69 0.46
C THR A 10 -24.68 -4.98 -0.71
N ARG A 11 -23.35 -4.78 -0.69
CA ARG A 11 -22.60 -4.08 -1.74
C ARG A 11 -22.80 -4.73 -3.11
N ARG A 12 -23.08 -3.91 -4.11
CA ARG A 12 -23.18 -4.29 -5.53
C ARG A 12 -22.28 -3.36 -6.34
N GLY A 13 -21.45 -3.92 -7.22
CA GLY A 13 -20.71 -3.16 -8.24
C GLY A 13 -21.55 -2.96 -9.50
N GLU A 14 -20.98 -2.31 -10.52
CA GLU A 14 -21.70 -1.98 -11.77
C GLU A 14 -22.29 -3.18 -12.52
N ALA A 15 -21.73 -4.39 -12.33
CA ALA A 15 -22.19 -5.61 -13.02
C ALA A 15 -22.25 -6.88 -12.16
N SER A 16 -21.87 -6.84 -10.86
CA SER A 16 -21.85 -8.06 -10.03
C SER A 16 -22.03 -7.79 -8.53
N PHE A 17 -22.44 -8.82 -7.79
CA PHE A 17 -22.50 -8.75 -6.33
C PHE A 17 -21.07 -8.80 -5.76
N GLU A 18 -20.63 -7.70 -5.16
CA GLU A 18 -19.31 -7.54 -4.50
C GLU A 18 -19.40 -7.65 -2.97
N GLY A 19 -20.59 -7.91 -2.44
CA GLY A 19 -20.80 -7.99 -1.00
C GLY A 19 -20.06 -9.14 -0.33
N LEU A 20 -19.96 -9.03 0.99
CA LEU A 20 -19.45 -10.08 1.87
C LEU A 20 -20.34 -11.32 1.78
N PHE A 21 -19.74 -12.48 1.55
CA PHE A 21 -20.42 -13.77 1.61
C PHE A 21 -19.75 -14.72 2.60
N VAL A 22 -20.54 -15.63 3.16
CA VAL A 22 -20.06 -16.77 3.94
C VAL A 22 -20.68 -18.00 3.30
N LYS A 23 -19.83 -18.86 2.73
CA LYS A 23 -20.25 -20.03 1.97
C LYS A 23 -19.39 -21.24 2.37
N ASN A 24 -19.97 -22.43 2.32
CA ASN A 24 -19.19 -23.66 2.38
C ASN A 24 -18.46 -23.86 1.05
N LEU A 25 -17.32 -24.52 1.09
CA LEU A 25 -16.50 -24.94 -0.05
C LEU A 25 -17.31 -25.53 -1.23
N GLU A 26 -18.36 -26.29 -0.96
CA GLU A 26 -19.20 -26.90 -2.00
C GLU A 26 -20.03 -25.89 -2.80
N ASN A 27 -20.27 -24.71 -2.23
CA ASN A 27 -21.12 -23.66 -2.80
C ASN A 27 -20.32 -22.47 -3.34
N VAL A 28 -18.99 -22.54 -3.34
CA VAL A 28 -18.09 -21.51 -3.88
C VAL A 28 -17.78 -21.86 -5.33
N GLN A 29 -18.59 -21.37 -6.27
CA GLN A 29 -18.38 -21.56 -7.70
C GLN A 29 -18.56 -20.24 -8.44
N GLY A 30 -17.53 -19.79 -9.14
CA GLY A 30 -17.54 -18.51 -9.86
C GLY A 30 -17.47 -17.27 -8.96
N ASP A 31 -17.50 -17.44 -7.64
CA ASP A 31 -17.31 -16.35 -6.68
C ASP A 31 -15.81 -16.03 -6.52
N GLU A 32 -15.46 -14.76 -6.72
CA GLU A 32 -14.09 -14.25 -6.59
C GLU A 32 -14.12 -12.94 -5.78
N ARG A 33 -13.09 -12.69 -4.96
CA ARG A 33 -12.96 -11.48 -4.15
C ARG A 33 -11.51 -11.02 -4.07
N ASP A 34 -11.30 -9.75 -3.77
CA ASP A 34 -9.95 -9.22 -3.55
C ASP A 34 -9.26 -9.95 -2.39
N HIS A 35 -9.98 -10.08 -1.27
CA HIS A 35 -9.54 -10.86 -0.11
C HIS A 35 -10.52 -11.99 0.18
N ILE A 36 -10.00 -13.17 0.51
CA ILE A 36 -10.80 -14.31 0.96
C ILE A 36 -10.29 -14.81 2.30
N VAL A 37 -11.20 -15.01 3.24
CA VAL A 37 -10.90 -15.68 4.51
C VAL A 37 -11.29 -17.15 4.40
N ILE A 38 -10.30 -18.03 4.47
CA ILE A 38 -10.48 -19.47 4.54
C ILE A 38 -10.39 -19.89 6.01
N SER A 39 -11.50 -20.35 6.57
CA SER A 39 -11.49 -21.06 7.84
C SER A 39 -11.54 -22.56 7.59
N THR A 40 -10.54 -23.32 8.06
CA THR A 40 -10.54 -24.78 7.86
C THR A 40 -11.63 -25.46 8.69
N THR A 41 -12.03 -24.87 9.81
CA THR A 41 -13.04 -25.39 10.76
C THR A 41 -12.74 -26.77 11.35
N TYR A 42 -11.57 -27.36 11.03
CA TYR A 42 -11.10 -28.62 11.60
C TYR A 42 -10.25 -28.32 12.83
N GLY A 43 -10.51 -29.02 13.93
CA GLY A 43 -9.75 -28.87 15.16
C GLY A 43 -9.97 -30.02 16.13
N PRO A 44 -9.25 -30.03 17.26
CA PRO A 44 -9.46 -31.00 18.33
C PRO A 44 -10.88 -30.94 18.88
N ASP A 45 -11.42 -32.10 19.27
CA ASP A 45 -12.65 -32.15 20.06
C ASP A 45 -12.42 -31.66 21.50
N PRO A 46 -13.46 -31.50 22.35
CA PRO A 46 -13.29 -31.04 23.73
C PRO A 46 -12.39 -31.93 24.61
N LYS A 47 -12.03 -33.14 24.16
CA LYS A 47 -11.08 -34.04 24.83
C LYS A 47 -9.67 -33.92 24.25
N GLY A 48 -9.42 -32.95 23.37
CA GLY A 48 -8.13 -32.73 22.71
C GLY A 48 -7.85 -33.67 21.54
N LYS A 49 -8.81 -34.51 21.12
CA LYS A 49 -8.57 -35.48 20.05
C LYS A 49 -8.85 -34.86 18.68
N PHE A 50 -7.83 -34.79 17.83
CA PHE A 50 -8.00 -34.39 16.43
C PHE A 50 -8.47 -35.57 15.56
N ARG A 51 -9.53 -35.36 14.77
CA ARG A 51 -10.06 -36.39 13.84
C ARG A 51 -9.83 -35.95 12.40
N ARG A 52 -9.20 -36.81 11.60
CA ARG A 52 -8.93 -36.60 10.17
C ARG A 52 -10.17 -36.84 9.28
N GLN A 53 -11.29 -36.20 9.62
CA GLN A 53 -12.56 -36.32 8.89
C GLN A 53 -12.82 -35.04 8.09
N PHE A 54 -12.22 -34.97 6.90
CA PHE A 54 -12.25 -33.76 6.04
C PHE A 54 -13.48 -33.64 5.14
N GLY A 55 -14.54 -34.40 5.42
CA GLY A 55 -15.81 -34.32 4.66
C GLY A 55 -15.62 -34.33 3.14
N PRO A 56 -16.21 -33.37 2.39
CA PRO A 56 -16.08 -33.24 0.93
C PRO A 56 -14.64 -33.09 0.41
N LEU A 57 -13.72 -32.60 1.25
CA LEU A 57 -12.31 -32.44 0.91
C LEU A 57 -11.54 -33.76 1.00
N GLY A 58 -11.98 -34.67 1.88
CA GLY A 58 -11.42 -36.01 2.02
C GLY A 58 -11.90 -37.00 0.94
N ARG A 59 -12.92 -36.64 0.16
CA ARG A 59 -13.52 -37.48 -0.90
C ARG A 59 -12.85 -37.24 -2.25
N ALA A 60 -13.19 -38.09 -3.23
CA ALA A 60 -12.78 -37.90 -4.63
C ALA A 60 -13.13 -36.48 -5.12
N GLY A 61 -12.19 -35.87 -5.86
CA GLY A 61 -12.31 -34.48 -6.32
C GLY A 61 -12.05 -33.42 -5.23
N GLY A 62 -11.71 -33.80 -3.99
CA GLY A 62 -11.38 -32.87 -2.91
C GLY A 62 -10.24 -31.90 -3.27
N GLY A 63 -9.21 -32.37 -3.98
CA GLY A 63 -8.13 -31.50 -4.47
C GLY A 63 -8.61 -30.40 -5.43
N ARG A 64 -9.58 -30.69 -6.31
CA ARG A 64 -10.19 -29.67 -7.19
C ARG A 64 -10.93 -28.61 -6.38
N ARG A 65 -11.62 -29.01 -5.32
CA ARG A 65 -12.30 -28.08 -4.41
C ARG A 65 -11.30 -27.19 -3.68
N LEU A 66 -10.19 -27.76 -3.19
CA LEU A 66 -9.12 -26.97 -2.57
C LEU A 66 -8.53 -25.96 -3.54
N ASN A 67 -8.21 -26.38 -4.76
CA ASN A 67 -7.68 -25.49 -5.80
C ASN A 67 -8.65 -24.34 -6.08
N VAL A 68 -9.94 -24.64 -6.22
CA VAL A 68 -10.99 -23.63 -6.35
C VAL A 68 -10.89 -22.62 -5.21
N LEU A 69 -10.85 -23.08 -3.96
CA LEU A 69 -10.80 -22.20 -2.78
C LEU A 69 -9.58 -21.28 -2.76
N VAL A 70 -8.38 -21.83 -2.98
CA VAL A 70 -7.12 -21.05 -2.86
C VAL A 70 -6.88 -20.10 -4.03
N THR A 71 -7.60 -20.28 -5.15
CA THR A 71 -7.49 -19.43 -6.36
C THR A 71 -8.62 -18.41 -6.51
N ARG A 72 -9.55 -18.33 -5.56
CA ARG A 72 -10.65 -17.35 -5.61
C ARG A 72 -10.26 -15.95 -5.15
N ALA A 73 -9.09 -15.77 -4.54
CA ALA A 73 -8.61 -14.46 -4.12
C ALA A 73 -7.84 -13.79 -5.25
N ARG A 74 -8.14 -12.51 -5.54
CA ARG A 74 -7.36 -11.70 -6.49
C ARG A 74 -6.09 -11.15 -5.89
N GLN A 75 -6.15 -10.77 -4.62
CA GLN A 75 -5.05 -10.10 -3.93
C GLN A 75 -4.51 -10.98 -2.80
N GLU A 76 -5.37 -11.45 -1.89
CA GLU A 76 -4.87 -12.09 -0.67
C GLU A 76 -5.82 -13.17 -0.10
N VAL A 77 -5.20 -14.20 0.47
CA VAL A 77 -5.89 -15.26 1.23
C VAL A 77 -5.51 -15.16 2.70
N HIS A 78 -6.53 -15.04 3.55
CA HIS A 78 -6.42 -15.10 5.00
C HIS A 78 -6.76 -16.51 5.46
N LEU A 79 -5.76 -17.29 5.88
CA LEU A 79 -5.97 -18.68 6.31
C LEU A 79 -6.06 -18.78 7.83
N VAL A 80 -7.19 -19.27 8.33
CA VAL A 80 -7.45 -19.48 9.76
C VAL A 80 -7.69 -20.96 10.01
N THR A 81 -6.87 -21.58 10.84
CA THR A 81 -6.95 -23.01 11.12
C THR A 81 -6.86 -23.31 12.60
N SER A 82 -7.57 -24.36 13.03
CA SER A 82 -7.42 -24.96 14.37
C SER A 82 -6.84 -26.37 14.30
N ILE A 83 -6.35 -26.78 13.12
CA ILE A 83 -5.65 -28.06 12.96
C ILE A 83 -4.32 -27.94 13.73
N PRO A 84 -4.01 -28.88 14.64
CA PRO A 84 -2.74 -28.84 15.35
C PRO A 84 -1.56 -29.01 14.38
N ARG A 85 -0.52 -28.20 14.58
CA ARG A 85 0.65 -28.14 13.69
C ARG A 85 1.33 -29.49 13.53
N GLU A 86 1.44 -30.25 14.61
CA GLU A 86 1.99 -31.61 14.63
C GLU A 86 1.29 -32.59 13.68
N VAL A 87 0.03 -32.31 13.29
CA VAL A 87 -0.74 -33.17 12.39
C VAL A 87 -0.32 -33.01 10.94
N TYR A 88 0.12 -31.82 10.54
CA TYR A 88 0.49 -31.50 9.16
C TYR A 88 1.97 -31.16 8.98
N ALA A 89 2.75 -30.91 10.05
CA ALA A 89 4.17 -30.60 9.95
C ALA A 89 5.04 -31.77 9.45
N ALA A 90 4.61 -33.02 9.65
CA ALA A 90 5.29 -34.21 9.17
C ALA A 90 4.44 -34.93 8.11
N LEU A 91 4.38 -34.36 6.92
CA LEU A 91 3.71 -34.98 5.77
C LEU A 91 4.54 -36.13 5.21
N ALA A 92 3.91 -37.29 5.07
CA ALA A 92 4.53 -38.41 4.36
C ALA A 92 4.72 -38.04 2.88
N PRO A 93 5.89 -38.35 2.29
CA PRO A 93 6.12 -38.16 0.87
C PRO A 93 5.16 -39.02 0.07
N LEU A 94 4.76 -38.53 -1.12
CA LEU A 94 3.95 -39.31 -2.05
C LEU A 94 4.85 -40.31 -2.78
N GLU A 95 4.38 -41.53 -2.96
CA GLU A 95 5.05 -42.50 -3.82
C GLU A 95 4.95 -42.09 -5.30
N PRO A 96 5.94 -42.41 -6.14
CA PRO A 96 5.89 -42.12 -7.56
C PRO A 96 4.61 -42.67 -8.22
N GLY A 97 3.84 -41.78 -8.86
CA GLY A 97 2.57 -42.14 -9.52
C GLY A 97 1.33 -42.08 -8.64
N GLN A 98 1.47 -41.83 -7.34
CA GLN A 98 0.32 -41.68 -6.43
C GLN A 98 -0.35 -40.31 -6.60
N VAL A 99 -1.67 -40.31 -6.80
CA VAL A 99 -2.46 -39.07 -6.83
C VAL A 99 -2.69 -38.59 -5.39
N PRO A 100 -2.33 -37.35 -5.04
CA PRO A 100 -2.54 -36.83 -3.69
C PRO A 100 -4.03 -36.71 -3.35
N SER A 101 -4.38 -37.12 -2.13
CA SER A 101 -5.72 -36.89 -1.60
C SER A 101 -5.94 -35.40 -1.29
N GLY A 102 -7.20 -34.95 -1.25
CA GLY A 102 -7.50 -33.56 -0.85
C GLY A 102 -7.07 -33.24 0.58
N ALA A 103 -7.04 -34.23 1.47
CA ALA A 103 -6.50 -34.10 2.82
C ALA A 103 -4.99 -33.86 2.82
N TRP A 104 -4.25 -34.61 1.99
CA TRP A 104 -2.81 -34.41 1.81
C TRP A 104 -2.53 -33.02 1.25
N LEU A 105 -3.29 -32.58 0.23
CA LEU A 105 -3.14 -31.26 -0.37
C LEU A 105 -3.44 -30.11 0.61
N LEU A 106 -4.43 -30.28 1.50
CA LEU A 106 -4.71 -29.29 2.55
C LEU A 106 -3.51 -29.14 3.48
N PHE A 107 -2.96 -30.27 3.94
CA PHE A 107 -1.80 -30.26 4.83
C PHE A 107 -0.57 -29.67 4.15
N SER A 108 -0.32 -30.00 2.87
CA SER A 108 0.80 -29.41 2.13
C SER A 108 0.62 -27.91 1.94
N TYR A 109 -0.63 -27.46 1.71
CA TYR A 109 -0.94 -26.04 1.62
C TYR A 109 -0.72 -25.30 2.95
N LEU A 110 -1.08 -25.91 4.10
CA LEU A 110 -0.80 -25.35 5.42
C LEU A 110 0.69 -25.23 5.70
N GLN A 111 1.49 -26.24 5.35
CA GLN A 111 2.95 -26.15 5.46
C GLN A 111 3.52 -25.03 4.58
N TRP A 112 3.05 -24.95 3.34
CA TRP A 112 3.48 -23.91 2.41
C TRP A 112 3.13 -22.50 2.91
N ALA A 113 1.92 -22.32 3.45
CA ALA A 113 1.49 -21.04 4.01
C ALA A 113 2.34 -20.64 5.23
N GLU A 114 2.67 -21.57 6.13
CA GLU A 114 3.59 -21.29 7.26
C GLU A 114 5.00 -20.90 6.79
N GLN A 115 5.52 -21.58 5.77
CA GLN A 115 6.84 -21.26 5.24
C GLN A 115 6.83 -19.88 4.59
N LEU A 116 5.80 -19.58 3.80
CA LEU A 116 5.65 -18.30 3.13
C LEU A 116 5.56 -17.15 4.14
N GLU A 117 4.82 -17.33 5.24
CA GLU A 117 4.74 -16.34 6.33
C GLU A 117 6.12 -16.06 6.95
N ARG A 118 6.95 -17.10 7.16
CA ARG A 118 8.32 -16.93 7.65
C ARG A 118 9.20 -16.19 6.66
N ASP A 119 9.15 -16.56 5.39
CA ASP A 119 9.94 -15.92 4.35
C ASP A 119 9.59 -14.41 4.26
N TYR A 120 8.30 -14.07 4.34
CA TYR A 120 7.85 -12.67 4.40
C TYR A 120 8.27 -11.96 5.68
N ALA A 121 8.22 -12.63 6.84
CA ALA A 121 8.67 -12.04 8.10
C ALA A 121 10.17 -11.76 8.08
N GLU A 122 10.99 -12.71 7.63
CA GLU A 122 12.44 -12.54 7.49
C GLU A 122 12.80 -11.44 6.49
N GLU A 123 12.11 -11.36 5.35
CA GLU A 123 12.30 -10.26 4.39
C GLU A 123 11.85 -8.93 4.98
N GLY A 124 10.72 -8.89 5.68
CA GLY A 124 10.25 -7.70 6.38
C GLY A 124 11.25 -7.21 7.43
N GLU A 125 11.83 -8.11 8.21
CA GLU A 125 12.89 -7.79 9.18
C GLU A 125 14.17 -7.31 8.47
N ARG A 126 14.58 -7.94 7.37
CA ARG A 126 15.73 -7.52 6.57
C ARG A 126 15.54 -6.11 6.02
N LEU A 127 14.37 -5.82 5.46
CA LEU A 127 14.01 -4.49 4.99
C LEU A 127 14.00 -3.49 6.16
N ALA A 128 13.33 -3.81 7.26
CA ALA A 128 13.29 -2.95 8.45
C ALA A 128 14.69 -2.67 9.04
N GLN A 129 15.58 -3.66 9.05
CA GLN A 129 16.98 -3.48 9.48
C GLN A 129 17.75 -2.60 8.49
N ALA A 130 17.56 -2.79 7.19
CA ALA A 130 18.13 -1.91 6.17
C ALA A 130 17.61 -0.47 6.30
N GLU A 131 16.35 -0.29 6.71
CA GLU A 131 15.78 1.01 7.06
C GLU A 131 16.37 1.60 8.34
N ALA A 132 16.59 0.79 9.38
CA ALA A 132 17.11 1.22 10.68
C ALA A 132 18.59 1.66 10.64
N VAL A 133 19.38 1.10 9.72
CA VAL A 133 20.79 1.48 9.49
C VAL A 133 20.91 2.63 8.47
N ARG A 134 19.80 3.24 8.02
CA ARG A 134 19.81 4.27 6.97
C ARG A 134 20.69 5.47 7.33
N LYS A 135 21.71 5.69 6.51
CA LYS A 135 22.47 6.94 6.49
C LYS A 135 21.60 8.02 5.85
N VAL A 136 21.35 9.09 6.59
CA VAL A 136 20.70 10.29 6.05
C VAL A 136 21.63 10.89 5.00
N VAL A 137 21.22 10.91 3.73
CA VAL A 137 22.01 11.44 2.62
C VAL A 137 21.36 12.70 2.06
N VAL A 138 22.19 13.72 1.84
CA VAL A 138 21.82 14.88 1.02
C VAL A 138 22.60 14.80 -0.28
N ARG A 139 21.90 14.66 -1.40
CA ARG A 139 22.49 14.66 -2.76
C ARG A 139 22.27 16.03 -3.39
N GLU A 140 23.23 16.53 -4.15
CA GLU A 140 23.10 17.79 -4.90
C GLU A 140 23.30 17.48 -6.37
N ARG A 141 22.33 17.87 -7.19
CA ARG A 141 22.41 17.72 -8.65
C ARG A 141 23.03 18.97 -9.29
N GLU A 142 23.82 18.77 -10.33
CA GLU A 142 24.39 19.87 -11.10
C GLU A 142 23.30 20.73 -11.74
N THR A 143 23.52 22.05 -11.73
CA THR A 143 22.55 23.02 -12.24
C THR A 143 23.23 24.35 -12.55
N LYS A 144 22.75 25.06 -13.57
CA LYS A 144 23.22 26.43 -13.88
C LYS A 144 22.68 27.50 -12.92
N ALA A 145 21.67 27.18 -12.12
CA ALA A 145 20.96 28.12 -11.25
C ALA A 145 20.89 27.61 -9.80
N GLY A 146 22.05 27.29 -9.21
CA GLY A 146 22.15 26.75 -7.85
C GLY A 146 21.64 27.72 -6.78
N SER A 147 21.13 27.18 -5.67
CA SER A 147 20.63 27.98 -4.54
C SER A 147 21.35 27.61 -3.24
N ALA A 148 22.02 28.58 -2.63
CA ALA A 148 22.65 28.40 -1.32
C ALA A 148 21.61 28.10 -0.22
N LEU A 149 20.44 28.76 -0.29
CA LEU A 149 19.34 28.51 0.63
C LEU A 149 18.86 27.06 0.54
N ALA A 150 18.60 26.56 -0.68
CA ALA A 150 18.10 25.19 -0.87
C ALA A 150 19.07 24.15 -0.30
N ARG A 151 20.39 24.34 -0.51
CA ARG A 151 21.43 23.46 0.02
C ARG A 151 21.52 23.52 1.55
N ALA A 152 21.49 24.72 2.11
CA ALA A 152 21.52 24.91 3.56
C ALA A 152 20.27 24.30 4.22
N LEU A 153 19.09 24.51 3.62
CA LEU A 153 17.83 23.96 4.07
C LEU A 153 17.86 22.43 4.08
N ALA A 154 18.28 21.79 2.97
CA ALA A 154 18.38 20.34 2.88
C ALA A 154 19.34 19.75 3.94
N ARG A 155 20.50 20.38 4.16
CA ARG A 155 21.44 19.97 5.21
C ARG A 155 20.85 20.14 6.61
N GLN A 156 20.14 21.23 6.85
CA GLN A 156 19.52 21.49 8.15
C GLN A 156 18.38 20.51 8.44
N ILE A 157 17.56 20.17 7.45
CA ILE A 157 16.53 19.12 7.55
C ILE A 157 17.18 17.77 7.86
N ALA A 158 18.22 17.40 7.12
CA ALA A 158 18.96 16.16 7.37
C ALA A 158 19.55 16.09 8.78
N GLN A 159 20.17 17.16 9.27
CA GLN A 159 20.80 17.20 10.59
C GLN A 159 19.79 17.24 11.75
N LYS A 160 18.76 18.08 11.66
CA LYS A 160 17.80 18.28 12.76
C LYS A 160 16.72 17.21 12.78
N LYS A 161 16.30 16.73 11.61
CA LYS A 161 15.10 15.88 11.46
C LYS A 161 15.42 14.47 10.97
N GLY A 162 16.65 14.21 10.55
CA GLY A 162 17.05 12.88 10.07
C GLY A 162 16.45 12.49 8.71
N VAL A 163 15.97 13.46 7.93
CA VAL A 163 15.33 13.21 6.63
C VAL A 163 16.31 13.51 5.50
N GLY A 164 16.54 12.53 4.62
CA GLY A 164 17.37 12.69 3.43
C GLY A 164 16.72 13.58 2.37
N ALA A 165 17.53 14.12 1.46
CA ALA A 165 17.01 15.00 0.41
C ALA A 165 17.90 15.02 -0.84
N ASP A 166 17.27 15.27 -1.99
CA ASP A 166 17.93 15.66 -3.22
C ASP A 166 17.72 17.16 -3.46
N VAL A 167 18.82 17.89 -3.60
CA VAL A 167 18.81 19.30 -3.95
C VAL A 167 18.83 19.43 -5.46
N HIS A 168 17.93 20.26 -5.98
CA HIS A 168 17.78 20.53 -7.41
C HIS A 168 17.27 19.31 -8.22
N TRP A 169 16.18 18.70 -7.75
CA TRP A 169 15.56 17.56 -8.42
C TRP A 169 14.78 17.99 -9.67
N GLY A 170 15.03 17.33 -10.81
CA GLY A 170 14.35 17.59 -12.08
C GLY A 170 15.29 18.12 -13.17
N ASN A 171 14.69 18.65 -14.24
CA ASN A 171 15.41 19.29 -15.35
C ASN A 171 15.47 20.82 -15.18
N GLU A 172 16.28 21.50 -15.99
CA GLU A 172 16.35 22.96 -15.97
C GLU A 172 14.97 23.57 -16.30
N GLY A 173 14.44 24.43 -15.42
CA GLY A 173 13.14 25.09 -15.56
C GLY A 173 12.02 24.52 -14.69
N PHE A 174 11.92 23.19 -14.57
CA PHE A 174 10.90 22.49 -13.75
C PHE A 174 11.54 21.73 -12.58
N CYS A 175 12.54 22.36 -11.98
CA CYS A 175 13.31 21.80 -10.89
C CYS A 175 12.66 22.14 -9.53
N VAL A 176 12.51 21.13 -8.68
CA VAL A 176 12.19 21.27 -7.25
C VAL A 176 13.48 21.63 -6.51
N ASP A 177 13.45 22.67 -5.68
CA ASP A 177 14.67 23.16 -5.03
C ASP A 177 15.23 22.15 -4.03
N VAL A 178 14.36 21.53 -3.23
CA VAL A 178 14.71 20.42 -2.32
C VAL A 178 13.62 19.35 -2.40
N ALA A 179 13.95 18.13 -2.81
CA ALA A 179 13.05 16.98 -2.77
C ALA A 179 13.39 16.11 -1.56
N LEU A 180 12.45 15.95 -0.64
CA LEU A 180 12.63 15.15 0.58
C LEU A 180 12.39 13.68 0.30
N HIS A 181 13.29 12.82 0.78
CA HIS A 181 13.17 11.36 0.68
C HIS A 181 12.03 10.84 1.55
N HIS A 182 11.38 9.78 1.09
CA HIS A 182 10.30 9.17 1.85
C HIS A 182 10.79 8.52 3.14
N PRO A 183 10.14 8.75 4.29
CA PRO A 183 10.58 8.21 5.58
C PRO A 183 10.74 6.68 5.58
N SER A 184 9.82 5.96 4.92
CA SER A 184 9.94 4.51 4.70
C SER A 184 10.52 4.12 3.34
N ARG A 185 10.50 4.95 2.29
CA ARG A 185 10.92 4.56 0.94
C ARG A 185 12.02 5.48 0.43
N ALA A 186 13.26 5.25 0.84
CA ALA A 186 14.35 6.22 0.58
C ALA A 186 14.64 6.51 -0.90
N GLU A 187 14.24 5.63 -1.82
CA GLU A 187 14.34 5.88 -3.27
C GLU A 187 13.19 6.72 -3.83
N ASP A 188 12.10 6.86 -3.06
CA ASP A 188 10.97 7.72 -3.37
C ASP A 188 11.13 9.09 -2.71
N VAL A 189 10.49 10.10 -3.32
CA VAL A 189 10.42 11.47 -2.84
C VAL A 189 8.99 11.79 -2.43
N THR A 190 8.81 12.41 -1.26
CA THR A 190 7.47 12.61 -0.67
C THR A 190 6.96 14.03 -0.86
N VAL A 191 7.84 15.00 -0.61
CA VAL A 191 7.49 16.42 -0.62
C VAL A 191 8.60 17.18 -1.32
N GLY A 192 8.20 18.04 -2.26
CA GLY A 192 9.07 19.00 -2.89
C GLY A 192 8.97 20.36 -2.20
N ILE A 193 10.10 21.00 -1.92
CA ILE A 193 10.16 22.37 -1.41
C ILE A 193 10.54 23.29 -2.54
N LEU A 194 9.74 24.34 -2.73
CA LEU A 194 10.06 25.45 -3.62
C LEU A 194 10.52 26.65 -2.80
N CYS A 195 11.72 27.12 -3.08
CA CYS A 195 12.24 28.36 -2.50
C CYS A 195 11.82 29.56 -3.37
N ASP A 196 11.95 30.76 -2.82
CA ASP A 196 11.59 32.03 -3.46
C ASP A 196 12.59 32.55 -4.50
N GLY A 197 13.72 31.85 -4.67
CA GLY A 197 14.70 32.19 -5.70
C GLY A 197 14.19 31.85 -7.10
N THR A 198 14.04 32.86 -7.95
CA THR A 198 13.70 32.64 -9.37
C THR A 198 14.89 32.00 -10.08
N ARG A 199 14.87 30.68 -10.29
CA ARG A 199 15.90 29.96 -11.05
C ARG A 199 15.98 30.38 -12.52
N PHE A 200 14.95 31.07 -13.02
CA PHE A 200 14.81 31.44 -14.43
C PHE A 200 14.73 32.97 -14.59
N ALA A 201 15.89 33.64 -14.49
CA ALA A 201 15.98 35.10 -14.61
C ALA A 201 15.55 35.65 -15.99
N LYS A 202 15.46 34.79 -17.01
CA LYS A 202 15.11 35.10 -18.41
C LYS A 202 13.61 35.04 -18.71
N ALA A 203 12.76 34.69 -17.74
CA ALA A 203 11.31 34.69 -17.94
C ALA A 203 10.81 36.15 -18.11
N PRO A 204 9.96 36.44 -19.12
CA PRO A 204 9.36 37.76 -19.30
C PRO A 204 8.56 38.21 -18.07
N ASP A 205 7.77 37.30 -17.48
CA ASP A 205 7.12 37.45 -16.19
C ASP A 205 7.54 36.29 -15.27
N ARG A 206 8.23 36.63 -14.18
CA ARG A 206 8.76 35.65 -13.22
C ARG A 206 7.67 35.04 -12.34
N VAL A 207 6.60 35.79 -12.07
CA VAL A 207 5.48 35.34 -11.24
C VAL A 207 4.63 34.38 -12.05
N GLU A 208 4.28 34.74 -13.28
CA GLU A 208 3.53 33.88 -14.20
C GLU A 208 4.28 32.55 -14.42
N TRP A 209 5.60 32.62 -14.67
CA TRP A 209 6.43 31.44 -14.83
C TRP A 209 6.42 30.53 -13.60
N ASP A 210 6.51 31.10 -12.40
CA ASP A 210 6.53 30.33 -11.16
C ASP A 210 5.17 29.69 -10.83
N LEU A 211 4.06 30.35 -11.15
CA LEU A 211 2.73 29.76 -11.07
C LEU A 211 2.58 28.60 -12.05
N PHE A 212 3.00 28.80 -13.30
CA PHE A 212 2.97 27.77 -14.34
C PHE A 212 3.81 26.55 -13.94
N ARG A 213 5.06 26.73 -13.49
CA ARG A 213 5.92 25.61 -13.08
C ARG A 213 5.31 24.82 -11.92
N SER A 214 4.69 25.52 -10.97
CA SER A 214 4.07 24.88 -9.80
C SER A 214 2.92 23.99 -10.23
N ALA A 215 2.05 24.49 -11.12
CA ALA A 215 0.93 23.71 -11.67
C ALA A 215 1.40 22.48 -12.45
N VAL A 216 2.48 22.58 -13.24
CA VAL A 216 3.06 21.42 -13.95
C VAL A 216 3.59 20.37 -12.97
N LEU A 217 4.34 20.78 -11.95
CA LEU A 217 4.89 19.87 -10.94
C LEU A 217 3.78 19.19 -10.13
N GLU A 218 2.76 19.93 -9.71
CA GLU A 218 1.61 19.36 -9.01
C GLU A 218 0.82 18.40 -9.91
N GLY A 219 0.68 18.71 -11.20
CA GLY A 219 0.07 17.82 -12.20
C GLY A 219 0.85 16.52 -12.41
N GLN A 220 2.16 16.51 -12.14
CA GLN A 220 3.00 15.31 -12.12
C GLN A 220 2.94 14.53 -10.80
N GLY A 221 2.10 14.98 -9.86
CA GLY A 221 1.89 14.31 -8.57
C GLY A 221 2.73 14.86 -7.41
N TRP A 222 3.52 15.91 -7.62
CA TRP A 222 4.28 16.51 -6.52
C TRP A 222 3.37 17.14 -5.48
N LYS A 223 3.73 16.95 -4.21
CA LYS A 223 3.26 17.77 -3.10
C LYS A 223 4.29 18.84 -2.80
N LEU A 224 3.92 20.09 -3.06
CA LEU A 224 4.83 21.22 -3.01
C LEU A 224 4.58 22.07 -1.77
N VAL A 225 5.65 22.36 -1.04
CA VAL A 225 5.66 23.33 0.06
C VAL A 225 6.48 24.53 -0.35
N ARG A 226 5.87 25.71 -0.29
CA ARG A 226 6.59 26.95 -0.60
C ARG A 226 7.22 27.53 0.66
N LEU A 227 8.51 27.85 0.57
CA LEU A 227 9.30 28.41 1.65
C LEU A 227 9.97 29.70 1.18
N TRP A 228 9.64 30.80 1.87
CA TRP A 228 10.16 32.13 1.55
C TRP A 228 11.39 32.44 2.40
N THR A 229 12.44 32.98 1.79
CA THR A 229 13.69 33.35 2.48
C THR A 229 13.41 34.25 3.69
N PRO A 230 12.64 35.34 3.61
CA PRO A 230 12.37 36.21 4.77
C PRO A 230 11.67 35.49 5.92
N GLN A 231 10.75 34.56 5.60
CA GLN A 231 10.05 33.77 6.60
C GLN A 231 11.00 32.81 7.31
N PHE A 232 11.85 32.12 6.54
CA PHE A 232 12.82 31.18 7.07
C PHE A 232 13.86 31.87 7.96
N PHE A 233 14.39 33.03 7.56
CA PHE A 233 15.34 33.78 8.39
C PHE A 233 14.72 34.32 9.68
N ARG A 234 13.43 34.67 9.66
CA ARG A 234 12.72 35.17 10.85
C ARG A 234 12.45 34.06 11.87
N ASP A 235 12.01 32.89 11.43
CA ASP A 235 11.76 31.73 12.29
C ASP A 235 12.00 30.42 11.53
N PRO A 236 13.25 29.91 11.55
CA PRO A 236 13.59 28.65 10.88
C PRO A 236 12.82 27.45 11.45
N GLU A 237 12.55 27.45 12.76
CA GLU A 237 11.89 26.33 13.42
C GLU A 237 10.42 26.23 13.00
N ALA A 238 9.71 27.35 12.91
CA ALA A 238 8.34 27.37 12.39
C ALA A 238 8.27 26.95 10.92
N ALA A 239 9.22 27.41 10.09
CA ALA A 239 9.28 27.03 8.69
C ALA A 239 9.52 25.52 8.53
N LEU A 240 10.40 24.93 9.33
CA LEU A 240 10.67 23.49 9.32
C LEU A 240 9.47 22.67 9.83
N ARG A 241 8.80 23.10 10.92
CA ARG A 241 7.60 22.42 11.42
C ARG A 241 6.51 22.30 10.34
N ARG A 242 6.30 23.36 9.57
CA ARG A 242 5.33 23.34 8.45
C ARG A 242 5.68 22.27 7.41
N VAL A 243 6.97 22.14 7.07
CA VAL A 243 7.41 21.09 6.12
C VAL A 243 7.16 19.69 6.70
N GLU A 244 7.38 19.50 8.01
CA GLU A 244 7.12 18.23 8.68
C GLU A 244 5.64 17.84 8.70
N GLU A 245 4.76 18.80 8.98
CA GLU A 245 3.31 18.58 8.96
C GLU A 245 2.85 18.09 7.59
N GLU A 246 3.40 18.66 6.51
CA GLU A 246 3.08 18.27 5.14
C GLU A 246 3.65 16.89 4.79
N VAL A 247 4.88 16.59 5.18
CA VAL A 247 5.46 15.23 5.01
C VAL A 247 4.63 14.20 5.76
N ALA A 248 4.26 14.47 7.01
CA ALA A 248 3.43 13.58 7.81
C ALA A 248 2.04 13.36 7.19
N ALA A 249 1.43 14.43 6.64
CA ALA A 249 0.15 14.33 5.96
C ALA A 249 0.22 13.47 4.68
N VAL A 250 1.29 13.58 3.89
CA VAL A 250 1.49 12.75 2.69
C VAL A 250 1.69 11.28 3.08
N VAL A 251 2.57 11.00 4.05
CA VAL A 251 2.82 9.63 4.51
C VAL A 251 1.55 9.01 5.09
N ALA A 252 0.78 9.76 5.89
CA ALA A 252 -0.48 9.27 6.46
C ALA A 252 -1.54 8.97 5.38
N LYS A 253 -1.58 9.77 4.31
CA LYS A 253 -2.50 9.54 3.19
C LYS A 253 -2.12 8.29 2.38
N GLU A 254 -0.83 8.01 2.24
CA GLU A 254 -0.33 6.81 1.55
C GLU A 254 -0.45 5.54 2.41
N ALA A 255 -0.30 5.65 3.73
CA ALA A 255 -0.48 4.54 4.67
C ALA A 255 -1.97 4.16 4.88
N ALA A 256 -2.91 5.02 4.48
CA ALA A 256 -4.32 4.67 4.49
C ALA A 256 -4.61 3.63 3.39
N PRO A 257 -5.32 2.52 3.69
CA PRO A 257 -5.73 1.58 2.66
C PRO A 257 -6.54 2.33 1.60
N PRO A 258 -6.39 1.99 0.29
CA PRO A 258 -7.04 2.71 -0.78
C PRO A 258 -8.53 2.83 -0.50
N GLN A 259 -8.99 4.05 -0.22
CA GLN A 259 -10.42 4.29 -0.12
C GLN A 259 -11.00 4.10 -1.52
N PRO A 260 -12.11 3.35 -1.66
CA PRO A 260 -12.75 3.19 -2.95
C PRO A 260 -13.08 4.58 -3.51
N PRO A 261 -12.95 4.78 -4.83
CA PRO A 261 -13.25 6.06 -5.44
C PRO A 261 -14.70 6.44 -5.12
N VAL A 262 -14.88 7.50 -4.36
CA VAL A 262 -16.17 8.19 -4.27
C VAL A 262 -16.33 8.92 -5.60
N ALA A 263 -16.78 8.20 -6.62
CA ALA A 263 -17.25 8.81 -7.85
C ALA A 263 -18.51 9.60 -7.52
N ALA A 264 -18.37 10.91 -7.61
CA ALA A 264 -19.46 11.86 -7.59
C ALA A 264 -20.51 11.47 -8.64
N LEU A 265 -21.74 11.23 -8.21
CA LEU A 265 -22.92 11.44 -9.04
C LEU A 265 -23.84 12.47 -8.37
N ALA A 266 -23.34 13.69 -8.28
CA ALA A 266 -24.18 14.88 -8.16
C ALA A 266 -24.21 15.58 -9.52
N ALA A 267 -24.99 15.04 -10.47
CA ALA A 267 -25.52 15.76 -11.63
C ALA A 267 -26.51 14.88 -12.43
N ALA A 268 -27.74 14.76 -11.95
CA ALA A 268 -28.93 14.52 -12.78
C ALA A 268 -30.20 14.90 -11.99
N LYS A 269 -30.33 16.19 -11.68
CA LYS A 269 -31.64 16.82 -11.45
C LYS A 269 -31.91 17.72 -12.66
N GLY A 270 -33.07 17.51 -13.30
CA GLY A 270 -33.52 18.18 -14.52
C GLY A 270 -33.35 17.23 -15.73
N GLU A 271 -34.37 16.78 -16.44
CA GLU A 271 -35.69 17.34 -16.68
C GLU A 271 -36.74 16.23 -16.75
N GLY A 272 -37.87 16.45 -16.10
CA GLY A 272 -39.08 15.68 -16.38
C GLY A 272 -39.65 16.14 -17.72
N ARG A 273 -39.83 15.20 -18.64
CA ARG A 273 -40.77 15.36 -19.75
C ARG A 273 -41.71 14.17 -19.77
N VAL A 274 -42.89 14.41 -19.21
CA VAL A 274 -44.13 13.67 -19.45
C VAL A 274 -44.41 13.76 -20.95
N LEU A 275 -44.53 12.62 -21.62
CA LEU A 275 -45.36 12.50 -22.81
C LEU A 275 -46.09 11.15 -22.76
N HIS A 276 -47.36 11.25 -23.12
CA HIS A 276 -48.45 10.29 -23.10
C HIS A 276 -48.16 8.96 -23.80
#